data_AF-A0A7W3N1Q4-F1
#
_entry.id   AF-A0A7W3N1Q4-F1
#
_cell.length_a   1.000
_cell.length_b   1.000
_cell.length_c   1.000
_cell.angle_alpha   90.00
_cell.angle_beta   90.00
_cell.angle_gamma   90.00
#
_symmetry.space_group_name_H-M   'P 1'
#
loop_
_entity.id
_entity.type
_entity.pdbx_description
1 polymer ?
#
loop_
_entity_poly.entity_id
_entity_poly.type
_entity_poly.pdbx_seq_one_letter_code
_entity_poly.pdbx_strand_id
1 'polypeptide(L)'
;MQKQATTTRCASCGRPLRAASSVAAGRGPKCRAKVARQAREAARTRYAHKPQLVAKAEELLEAGGIVLVRGRVCRTVGSRGDQYLSHPDACNCRAGLRTRPYLCHHRIAADIYTAALGLAA
;
A
#
# COMPACT_ATOMS: atom_id res chain seq x y z
N MET A 1 0.17 2.02 -37.29
CA MET A 1 0.16 1.44 -35.93
C MET A 1 -0.10 2.57 -34.94
N GLN A 2 -1.28 2.64 -34.32
CA GLN A 2 -1.63 3.70 -33.38
C GLN A 2 -0.96 3.44 -32.03
N LYS A 3 0.00 4.28 -31.63
CA LYS A 3 0.61 4.24 -30.31
C LYS A 3 -0.38 4.85 -29.32
N GLN A 4 -1.22 4.01 -28.70
CA GLN A 4 -2.03 4.47 -27.57
C GLN A 4 -1.09 4.95 -26.47
N ALA A 5 -1.03 6.26 -26.25
CA ALA A 5 -0.32 6.83 -25.11
C ALA A 5 -1.14 6.52 -23.85
N THR A 6 -0.90 5.36 -23.23
CA THR A 6 -1.48 5.01 -21.94
C THR A 6 -0.99 6.02 -20.91
N THR A 7 -1.85 6.99 -20.60
CA THR A 7 -1.57 7.98 -19.58
C THR A 7 -1.57 7.28 -18.23
N THR A 8 -0.40 7.08 -17.64
CA THR A 8 -0.28 6.50 -16.29
C THR A 8 -1.05 7.37 -15.30
N ARG A 9 -1.91 6.76 -14.49
CA ARG A 9 -2.71 7.46 -13.48
C ARG A 9 -2.23 7.11 -12.08
N CYS A 10 -2.40 8.05 -11.16
CA CYS A 10 -2.13 7.86 -9.75
C CYS A 10 -3.01 6.74 -9.19
N ALA A 11 -2.41 5.71 -8.61
CA ALA A 11 -3.13 4.59 -7.99
C ALA A 11 -4.02 5.00 -6.79
N SER A 12 -3.86 6.24 -6.30
CA SER A 12 -4.62 6.79 -5.17
C SER A 12 -5.75 7.74 -5.60
N CYS A 13 -5.45 8.73 -6.45
CA CYS A 13 -6.38 9.81 -6.78
C CYS A 13 -6.79 9.86 -8.25
N GLY A 14 -6.34 8.91 -9.08
CA GLY A 14 -6.67 8.83 -10.49
C GLY A 14 -6.08 9.93 -11.38
N ARG A 15 -5.43 10.96 -10.82
CA ARG A 15 -4.81 12.05 -11.61
C ARG A 15 -3.69 11.52 -12.52
N PRO A 16 -3.53 12.07 -13.74
CA PRO A 16 -2.47 11.67 -14.65
C PRO A 16 -1.08 11.99 -14.06
N LEU A 17 -0.16 11.05 -14.19
CA LEU A 17 1.24 11.18 -13.78
C LEU A 17 2.07 11.52 -15.01
N ARG A 18 2.77 12.65 -14.96
CA ARG A 18 3.62 13.13 -16.05
C ARG A 18 5.11 12.98 -15.76
N ALA A 19 5.52 13.20 -14.51
CA ALA A 19 6.91 13.05 -14.09
C ALA A 19 7.29 11.57 -14.03
N ALA A 20 8.45 11.21 -14.58
CA ALA A 20 8.98 9.84 -14.57
C ALA A 20 9.04 9.25 -13.14
N SER A 21 9.47 10.06 -12.16
CA SER A 21 9.52 9.66 -10.75
C SER A 21 8.14 9.38 -10.14
N SER A 22 7.07 9.99 -10.64
CA SER A 22 5.70 9.67 -10.23
C SER A 22 5.18 8.43 -10.93
N VAL A 23 5.47 8.28 -12.22
CA VAL A 23 5.12 7.07 -12.99
C VAL A 23 5.76 5.84 -12.36
N ALA A 24 7.07 5.88 -12.06
CA ALA A 24 7.80 4.78 -11.43
C ALA A 24 7.21 4.38 -10.06
N ALA A 25 6.78 5.35 -9.26
CA ALA A 25 6.18 5.08 -7.95
C ALA A 25 4.68 4.77 -8.01
N GLY A 26 4.05 4.85 -9.18
CA GLY A 26 2.59 4.70 -9.37
C GLY A 26 1.73 5.75 -8.64
N ARG A 27 2.35 6.79 -8.05
CA ARG A 27 1.68 7.79 -7.20
C ARG A 27 2.24 9.19 -7.41
N GLY A 28 1.34 10.17 -7.40
CA GLY A 28 1.68 11.59 -7.40
C GLY A 28 2.31 12.04 -6.07
N PRO A 29 3.09 13.14 -6.05
CA PRO A 29 3.84 13.59 -4.88
C PRO A 29 2.94 13.87 -3.66
N LYS A 30 1.77 14.49 -3.86
CA LYS A 30 0.81 14.75 -2.76
C LYS A 30 0.26 13.46 -2.14
N CYS A 31 -0.07 12.46 -2.96
CA CYS A 31 -0.55 11.17 -2.47
C CYS A 31 0.55 10.40 -1.74
N ARG A 32 1.80 10.42 -2.25
CA ARG A 32 2.95 9.85 -1.55
C ARG A 32 3.16 10.50 -0.18
N ALA A 33 3.12 11.83 -0.10
CA ALA A 33 3.25 12.54 1.17
C ALA A 33 2.15 12.18 2.17
N LYS A 34 0.89 12.02 1.72
CA LYS A 34 -0.21 11.54 2.58
C LYS A 34 0.05 10.14 3.13
N VAL A 35 0.47 9.21 2.27
CA VAL A 35 0.81 7.84 2.69
C VAL A 35 1.96 7.85 3.70
N ALA A 36 3.04 8.59 3.43
CA ALA A 36 4.17 8.70 4.35
C ALA A 36 3.77 9.30 5.71
N ARG A 37 2.89 10.31 5.72
CA ARG A 37 2.35 10.86 6.98
C ARG A 37 1.59 9.80 7.78
N GLN A 38 0.70 9.06 7.12
CA GLN A 38 -0.07 8.00 7.77
C GLN A 38 0.80 6.84 8.25
N ALA A 39 1.87 6.50 7.51
CA ALA A 39 2.83 5.49 7.94
C ALA A 39 3.51 5.89 9.25
N ARG A 40 4.04 7.11 9.33
CA ARG A 40 4.67 7.65 10.55
C ARG A 40 3.71 7.70 11.74
N GLU A 41 2.45 8.03 11.49
CA GLU A 41 1.42 8.06 12.54
C GLU A 41 1.11 6.65 13.05
N ALA A 42 0.91 5.69 12.15
CA ALA A 42 0.65 4.30 12.50
C ALA A 42 1.84 3.66 13.23
N ALA A 43 3.07 4.00 12.82
CA ALA A 43 4.32 3.59 13.45
C ALA A 43 4.40 4.03 14.92
N ARG A 44 3.99 5.28 15.21
CA ARG A 44 4.03 5.85 16.57
C ARG A 44 2.88 5.42 17.47
N THR A 45 1.80 4.90 16.89
CA THR A 45 0.55 4.61 17.62
C THR A 45 0.23 3.11 17.55
N ARG A 46 -0.65 2.73 16.63
CA ARG A 46 -1.24 1.38 16.49
C ARG A 46 -0.20 0.26 16.40
N TYR A 47 0.93 0.51 15.76
CA TYR A 47 1.95 -0.51 15.48
C TYR A 47 3.30 -0.25 16.15
N ALA A 48 3.35 0.63 17.16
CA ALA A 48 4.59 0.94 17.90
C ALA A 48 5.26 -0.31 18.51
N HIS A 49 4.46 -1.32 18.86
CA HIS A 49 4.91 -2.59 19.43
C HIS A 49 5.46 -3.60 18.38
N LYS A 50 5.46 -3.26 17.08
CA LYS A 50 5.94 -4.12 15.97
C LYS A 50 6.79 -3.33 14.95
N PRO A 51 7.88 -2.66 15.37
CA PRO A 51 8.66 -1.76 14.50
C PRO A 51 9.20 -2.45 13.24
N GLN A 52 9.61 -3.72 13.34
CA GLN A 52 10.10 -4.49 12.19
C GLN A 52 9.02 -4.74 11.11
N LEU A 53 7.75 -4.91 11.51
CA LEU A 53 6.65 -5.08 10.55
C LEU A 53 6.24 -3.75 9.92
N VAL A 54 6.36 -2.65 10.70
CA VAL A 54 6.13 -1.30 10.20
C VAL A 54 7.16 -0.92 9.15
N ALA A 55 8.45 -1.15 9.42
CA ALA A 55 9.53 -0.86 8.46
C ALA A 55 9.29 -1.59 7.11
N LYS A 56 8.92 -2.87 7.15
CA LYS A 56 8.57 -3.62 5.92
C LYS A 56 7.30 -3.10 5.22
N ALA A 57 6.34 -2.58 5.98
CA ALA A 57 5.16 -1.96 5.40
C ALA A 57 5.51 -0.63 4.73
N GLU A 58 6.41 0.15 5.32
CA GLU A 58 6.95 1.39 4.75
C GLU A 58 7.71 1.12 3.45
N GLU A 59 8.65 0.16 3.45
CA GLU A 59 9.35 -0.30 2.25
C GLU A 59 8.37 -0.66 1.12
N LEU A 60 7.32 -1.43 1.45
CA LEU A 60 6.29 -1.83 0.49
C LEU A 60 5.52 -0.62 -0.08
N LEU A 61 5.18 0.36 0.76
CA LEU A 61 4.45 1.56 0.37
C LEU A 61 5.31 2.48 -0.52
N GLU A 62 6.59 2.61 -0.19
CA GLU A 62 7.60 3.41 -0.90
C GLU A 62 7.92 2.82 -2.27
N ALA A 63 8.07 1.49 -2.35
CA ALA A 63 8.27 0.76 -3.60
C ALA A 63 7.03 0.75 -4.52
N GLY A 64 5.89 1.30 -4.07
CA GLY A 64 4.65 1.26 -4.84
C GLY A 64 4.00 -0.13 -4.91
N GLY A 65 4.43 -1.07 -4.07
CA GLY A 65 3.98 -2.46 -4.06
C GLY A 65 2.57 -2.68 -3.49
N ILE A 66 1.72 -1.65 -3.52
CA ILE A 66 0.33 -1.72 -3.06
C ILE A 66 -0.58 -0.84 -3.90
N VAL A 67 -1.70 -1.43 -4.34
CA VAL A 67 -2.77 -0.76 -5.08
C VAL A 67 -4.13 -1.08 -4.49
N LEU A 68 -5.07 -0.14 -4.58
CA LEU A 68 -6.44 -0.36 -4.16
C LEU A 68 -7.17 -1.19 -5.21
N VAL A 69 -7.92 -2.21 -4.77
CA VAL A 69 -8.77 -3.03 -5.66
C VAL A 69 -10.23 -2.61 -5.52
N ARG A 70 -10.78 -2.67 -4.29
CA ARG A 70 -12.16 -2.28 -3.97
C ARG A 70 -12.32 -2.02 -2.48
N GLY A 71 -13.17 -1.07 -2.07
CA GLY A 71 -13.39 -0.76 -0.65
C GLY A 71 -12.07 -0.52 0.08
N ARG A 72 -11.74 -1.34 1.08
CA ARG A 72 -10.43 -1.36 1.77
C ARG A 72 -9.52 -2.52 1.36
N VAL A 73 -9.93 -3.32 0.37
CA VAL A 73 -9.14 -4.44 -0.16
C VAL A 73 -8.08 -3.89 -1.12
N CYS A 74 -6.83 -4.18 -0.79
CA CYS A 74 -5.66 -3.85 -1.57
C CYS A 74 -5.04 -5.11 -2.18
N ARG A 75 -4.31 -4.93 -3.28
CA ARG A 75 -3.37 -5.92 -3.79
C ARG A 75 -1.97 -5.48 -3.41
N THR A 76 -1.23 -6.34 -2.71
CA THR A 76 0.14 -6.11 -2.26
C THR A 76 1.10 -7.09 -2.92
N VAL A 77 2.34 -6.68 -3.16
CA VAL A 77 3.39 -7.53 -3.73
C VAL A 77 4.36 -7.97 -2.63
N GLY A 78 4.69 -9.25 -2.57
CA GLY A 78 5.72 -9.80 -1.69
C GLY A 78 7.12 -9.65 -2.27
N SER A 79 8.14 -9.87 -1.44
CA SER A 79 9.55 -9.73 -1.84
C SER A 79 9.99 -10.67 -2.97
N ARG A 80 9.26 -11.76 -3.23
CA ARG A 80 9.52 -12.71 -4.33
C ARG A 80 8.62 -12.48 -5.55
N GLY A 81 7.85 -11.39 -5.57
CA GLY A 81 6.90 -11.08 -6.65
C GLY A 81 5.50 -11.68 -6.47
N ASP A 82 5.29 -12.51 -5.43
CA ASP A 82 3.96 -13.03 -5.09
C ASP A 82 2.95 -11.90 -4.87
N GLN A 83 1.69 -12.10 -5.24
CA GLN A 83 0.64 -11.11 -5.04
C GLN A 83 -0.36 -11.58 -3.98
N TYR A 84 -0.71 -10.69 -3.07
CA TYR A 84 -1.62 -10.97 -1.97
C TYR A 84 -2.81 -9.99 -1.98
N LEU A 85 -3.98 -10.50 -1.63
CA LEU A 85 -5.12 -9.69 -1.27
C LEU A 85 -5.02 -9.35 0.22
N SER A 86 -5.03 -8.05 0.49
CA SER A 86 -4.70 -7.50 1.79
C SER A 86 -5.76 -6.47 2.19
N HIS A 87 -6.47 -6.80 3.26
CA HIS A 87 -7.37 -5.94 4.00
C HIS A 87 -6.70 -5.62 5.36
N PRO A 88 -7.00 -4.48 5.99
CA PRO A 88 -6.48 -4.17 7.34
C PRO A 88 -6.70 -5.33 8.34
N ASP A 89 -7.84 -6.01 8.24
CA ASP A 89 -8.23 -7.10 9.15
C ASP A 89 -7.83 -8.51 8.67
N ALA A 90 -7.51 -8.69 7.38
CA ALA A 90 -7.25 -10.01 6.81
C ALA A 90 -6.27 -9.95 5.64
N CYS A 91 -5.38 -10.93 5.51
CA CYS A 91 -4.48 -11.04 4.37
C CYS A 91 -4.34 -12.51 3.96
N ASN A 92 -4.33 -12.79 2.65
CA ASN A 92 -4.17 -14.14 2.14
C ASN A 92 -2.70 -14.59 2.02
N CYS A 93 -1.75 -13.88 2.65
CA CYS A 93 -0.38 -14.37 2.75
C CYS A 93 -0.26 -15.51 3.76
N ARG A 94 0.84 -16.26 3.71
CA ARG A 94 1.08 -17.40 4.62
C ARG A 94 0.92 -17.04 6.11
N ALA A 95 1.32 -15.83 6.52
CA ALA A 95 1.17 -15.39 7.92
C ALA A 95 -0.29 -15.07 8.29
N GLY A 96 -1.07 -14.57 7.34
CA GLY A 96 -2.48 -14.21 7.53
C GLY A 96 -3.45 -15.38 7.36
N LEU A 97 -3.06 -16.46 6.68
CA LEU A 97 -3.87 -17.68 6.51
C LEU A 97 -3.67 -18.74 7.61
N ARG A 98 -2.83 -18.48 8.62
CA ARG A 98 -2.65 -19.42 9.74
C ARG A 98 -3.91 -19.53 10.59
N THR A 99 -4.12 -20.69 11.21
CA THR A 99 -5.24 -20.96 12.15
C THR A 99 -5.33 -19.91 13.27
N ARG A 100 -4.18 -19.42 13.75
CA ARG A 100 -4.09 -18.17 14.52
C ARG A 100 -3.43 -17.11 13.63
N PRO A 101 -4.20 -16.23 12.98
CA PRO A 101 -3.65 -15.30 12.01
C PRO A 101 -2.77 -14.27 12.71
N TYR A 102 -1.51 -14.16 12.27
CA TYR A 102 -0.59 -13.16 12.79
C TYR A 102 -0.73 -11.85 12.02
N LEU A 103 -0.45 -10.74 12.71
CA LEU A 103 -0.28 -9.46 12.04
C LEU A 103 0.89 -9.58 11.05
N CYS A 104 0.66 -9.21 9.78
CA CYS A 104 1.68 -9.18 8.74
C CYS A 104 1.84 -7.76 8.20
N HIS A 105 3.02 -7.46 7.65
CA HIS A 105 3.31 -6.13 7.09
C HIS A 105 2.34 -5.73 5.96
N HIS A 106 1.75 -6.69 5.23
CA HIS A 106 0.73 -6.38 4.22
C HIS A 106 -0.56 -5.81 4.83
N ARG A 107 -0.98 -6.28 6.01
CA ARG A 107 -2.16 -5.74 6.73
C ARG A 107 -1.88 -4.32 7.21
N ILE A 108 -0.69 -4.09 7.77
CA ILE A 108 -0.23 -2.75 8.18
C ILE A 108 -0.19 -1.81 6.97
N ALA A 109 0.38 -2.24 5.85
CA ALA A 109 0.42 -1.46 4.62
C ALA A 109 -0.99 -1.15 4.09
N ALA A 110 -1.91 -2.11 4.10
CA ALA A 110 -3.29 -1.91 3.70
C ALA A 110 -4.03 -0.92 4.61
N ASP A 111 -3.81 -1.00 5.92
CA ASP A 111 -4.38 -0.06 6.89
C ASP A 111 -3.88 1.37 6.66
N ILE A 112 -2.56 1.56 6.60
CA ILE A 112 -1.93 2.86 6.32
C ILE A 112 -2.42 3.41 4.97
N TYR A 113 -2.45 2.56 3.95
CA TYR A 113 -2.81 2.98 2.59
C TYR A 113 -4.27 3.41 2.52
N THR A 114 -5.19 2.62 3.06
CA THR A 114 -6.62 2.95 3.06
C THR A 114 -6.93 4.18 3.90
N ALA A 115 -6.25 4.37 5.03
CA ALA A 115 -6.34 5.59 5.82
C ALA A 115 -5.87 6.83 5.04
N ALA A 116 -4.76 6.72 4.29
CA ALA A 116 -4.26 7.82 3.45
C ALA A 116 -5.21 8.19 2.30
N LEU A 117 -6.06 7.26 1.87
CA LEU A 117 -7.12 7.47 0.88
C LEU A 117 -8.42 8.03 1.48
N GLY A 118 -8.52 8.14 2.80
CA GLY A 118 -9.76 8.53 3.48
C GLY A 118 -10.79 7.39 3.55
N LEU A 119 -10.34 6.15 3.45
CA LEU A 119 -11.15 4.94 3.53
C LEU A 119 -10.97 4.22 4.88
N ALA A 120 -10.47 4.93 5.89
CA ALA A 120 -10.40 4.39 7.25
C ALA A 120 -11.82 4.10 7.76
N ALA A 121 -11.95 3.02 8.55
CA ALA A 121 -13.17 2.75 9.31
C ALA A 121 -13.27 3.69 10.52
#